data_AF-A0A6C0JZ64-F1
#
_entry.id   AF-A0A6C0JZ64-F1
#
_cell.length_a   1.000
_cell.length_b   1.000
_cell.length_c   1.000
_cell.angle_alpha   90.00
_cell.angle_beta   90.00
_cell.angle_gamma   90.00
#
_symmetry.space_group_name_H-M   'P 1'
#
loop_
_entity.id
_entity.type
_entity.pdbx_description
1 polymer ?
#
loop_
_entity_poly.entity_id
_entity_poly.type
_entity_poly.pdbx_seq_one_letter_code
_entity_poly.pdbx_strand_id
1 'polypeptide(L)' 'MRPPFTDGWNSFWHLALGMLAVELPWTALLFLLYQFILKYDANSPIDTFEYLMGAVTYLVLCSLTPLLKRFRLKI' A
#
# COMPACT_ATOMS: atom_id res chain seq x y z
N MET A 1 -5.01 13.06 -15.08
CA MET A 1 -4.79 11.79 -14.34
C MET A 1 -3.61 11.07 -14.96
N ARG A 2 -2.59 10.79 -14.14
CA ARG A 2 -1.45 9.95 -14.56
C ARG A 2 -1.80 8.45 -14.54
N PRO A 3 -1.03 7.57 -15.18
CA PRO A 3 -1.16 6.14 -14.95
C PRO A 3 -0.71 5.74 -13.52
N PRO A 4 -1.17 4.60 -12.98
CA PRO A 4 -0.65 4.05 -11.74
C PRO A 4 0.84 3.67 -11.85
N PHE A 5 1.57 3.86 -10.75
CA PHE A 5 2.98 3.52 -10.56
C PHE A 5 3.98 4.24 -11.48
N THR A 6 3.62 5.40 -12.02
CA THR A 6 4.51 6.20 -12.89
C THR A 6 5.16 7.38 -12.19
N ASP A 7 4.82 7.66 -10.94
CA ASP A 7 5.28 8.86 -10.21
C ASP A 7 6.51 8.60 -9.33
N GLY A 8 7.26 7.54 -9.68
CA GLY A 8 8.52 7.16 -9.02
C GLY A 8 8.36 7.00 -7.51
N TRP A 9 9.05 7.87 -6.76
CA TRP A 9 9.06 7.85 -5.30
C TRP A 9 7.68 8.09 -4.68
N ASN A 10 6.81 8.90 -5.31
CA ASN A 10 5.48 9.15 -4.76
C ASN A 10 4.64 7.87 -4.78
N SER A 11 4.63 7.17 -5.91
CA SER A 11 3.97 5.86 -6.03
C SER A 11 4.56 4.80 -5.10
N PHE A 12 5.89 4.83 -4.89
CA PHE A 12 6.54 3.96 -3.91
C PHE A 12 6.03 4.23 -2.49
N TRP A 13 5.93 5.50 -2.07
CA TRP A 13 5.48 5.85 -0.73
C TRP A 13 4.02 5.49 -0.47
N HIS A 14 3.13 5.68 -1.45
CA HIS A 14 1.73 5.24 -1.33
C HIS A 14 1.64 3.74 -1.11
N LEU A 15 2.34 2.96 -1.93
CA LEU A 15 2.40 1.50 -1.79
C LEU A 15 2.97 1.08 -0.43
N ALA A 16 4.10 1.66 -0.01
CA ALA A 16 4.76 1.33 1.25
C ALA A 16 3.90 1.69 2.47
N LEU A 17 3.26 2.87 2.48
CA LEU A 17 2.35 3.29 3.53
C LEU A 17 1.11 2.40 3.60
N GLY A 18 0.60 1.96 2.44
CA GLY A 18 -0.48 0.99 2.35
C GLY A 18 -0.15 -0.34 2.99
N MET A 19 1.05 -0.87 2.73
CA MET A 19 1.55 -2.08 3.38
C MET A 19 1.66 -1.88 4.90
N LEU A 20 2.27 -0.77 5.33
CA LEU A 20 2.46 -0.46 6.75
C LEU A 20 1.14 -0.29 7.50
N ALA A 21 0.10 0.24 6.85
CA ALA A 21 -1.18 0.50 7.48
C ALA A 21 -1.92 -0.75 7.98
N VAL A 22 -1.58 -1.93 7.44
CA VAL A 22 -2.13 -3.20 7.92
C VAL A 22 -1.66 -3.49 9.35
N GLU A 23 -0.40 -3.19 9.67
CA GLU A 23 0.19 -3.43 10.99
C GLU A 23 0.14 -2.19 11.91
N LEU A 24 0.19 -1.00 11.30
CA LEU A 24 0.24 0.28 11.98
C LEU A 24 -0.92 1.17 11.50
N PRO A 25 -2.15 0.97 11.98
CA PRO A 25 -3.33 1.68 11.47
C PRO A 25 -3.26 3.21 11.53
N TRP A 26 -2.39 3.78 12.38
CA TRP A 26 -2.17 5.22 12.44
C TRP A 26 -1.53 5.80 11.16
N THR A 27 -0.81 5.00 10.36
CA THR A 27 -0.29 5.45 9.06
C THR A 27 -1.42 5.68 8.06
N ALA A 28 -2.56 4.99 8.21
CA ALA A 28 -3.76 5.26 7.44
C ALA A 28 -4.32 6.65 7.74
N LEU A 29 -4.30 7.06 9.01
CA LEU A 29 -4.72 8.41 9.39
C LEU A 29 -3.81 9.46 8.74
N LEU A 30 -2.49 9.24 8.73
CA LEU A 30 -1.56 10.15 8.05
C LEU A 30 -1.83 10.23 6.55
N PHE A 31 -2.09 9.10 5.89
CA PHE A 31 -2.44 9.08 4.48
C PHE A 31 -3.74 9.85 4.19
N LEU A 32 -4.77 9.64 5.00
CA LEU A 32 -6.05 10.37 4.87
C LEU A 32 -5.88 11.87 5.10
N LEU A 33 -5.08 12.27 6.09
CA LEU A 33 -4.77 13.68 6.34
C LEU A 33 -4.00 14.30 5.15
N TYR A 34 -3.03 13.57 4.60
CA TYR A 34 -2.29 13.98 3.42
C TYR A 34 -3.22 14.19 2.21
N GLN A 35 -4.11 13.22 1.93
CA GLN A 35 -5.09 13.33 0.85
C GLN A 35 -6.10 14.46 1.10
N PHE A 36 -6.49 14.71 2.35
CA PHE A 36 -7.39 15.80 2.70
C PHE A 36 -6.77 17.18 2.45
N ILE A 37 -5.49 17.36 2.77
CA ILE A 37 -4.75 18.60 2.48
C ILE A 37 -4.68 18.83 0.96
N LEU A 38 -4.52 17.75 0.18
CA LEU A 38 -4.40 17.77 -1.28
C LEU A 38 -5.72 17.46 -2.00
N LYS A 39 -6.88 17.73 -1.37
CA LYS A 39 -8.23 17.35 -1.87
C LYS A 39 -8.59 17.70 -3.32
N TYR A 40 -7.83 18.59 -3.97
CA TYR A 40 -8.05 19.01 -5.36
C TYR A 40 -6.99 18.48 -6.33
N ASP A 41 -6.11 17.58 -5.89
CA ASP A 41 -5.15 16.92 -6.76
C ASP A 41 -5.87 15.95 -7.69
N ALA A 42 -5.68 16.14 -9.00
CA ALA A 42 -6.22 15.28 -10.03
C ALA A 42 -5.71 13.82 -9.96
N ASN A 43 -4.65 13.57 -9.18
CA ASN A 43 -4.06 12.26 -8.98
C ASN A 43 -4.49 11.58 -7.66
N SER A 44 -5.26 12.25 -6.80
CA SER A 44 -5.72 11.67 -5.51
C SER A 44 -6.39 10.28 -5.64
N PRO A 45 -7.21 10.00 -6.67
CA PRO A 45 -7.75 8.65 -6.86
C PRO A 45 -6.69 7.60 -7.20
N ILE A 46 -5.64 7.99 -7.93
CA ILE A 46 -4.53 7.09 -8.30
C ILE A 46 -3.65 6.83 -7.07
N ASP A 47 -3.35 7.86 -6.29
CA ASP A 47 -2.61 7.72 -5.03
C ASP A 47 -3.35 6.80 -4.04
N THR A 48 -4.67 6.94 -3.95
CA THR A 48 -5.54 6.06 -3.14
C THR A 48 -5.49 4.63 -3.65
N PHE A 49 -5.55 4.43 -4.97
CA PHE A 49 -5.41 3.10 -5.56
C PHE A 49 -4.04 2.47 -5.23
N GLU A 50 -2.94 3.21 -5.38
CA GLU A 50 -1.59 2.74 -5.07
C GLU A 50 -1.43 2.36 -3.60
N TYR A 51 -2.02 3.15 -2.70
CA TYR A 51 -2.08 2.85 -1.27
C TYR A 51 -2.85 1.56 -0.97
N LEU A 52 -4.04 1.38 -1.56
CA LEU A 52 -4.82 0.15 -1.37
C LEU A 52 -4.10 -1.07 -1.94
N MET A 53 -3.42 -0.94 -3.07
CA MET A 53 -2.59 -2.00 -3.64
C MET A 53 -1.46 -2.41 -2.68
N GLY A 54 -0.90 -1.47 -1.93
CA GLY A 54 0.06 -1.75 -0.85
C GLY A 54 -0.53 -2.64 0.23
N ALA A 55 -1.69 -2.26 0.77
CA ALA A 55 -2.38 -3.04 1.80
C ALA A 55 -2.72 -4.46 1.32
N VAL A 56 -3.26 -4.58 0.11
CA VAL A 56 -3.57 -5.89 -0.51
C VAL A 56 -2.30 -6.72 -0.69
N THR A 57 -1.21 -6.12 -1.20
CA THR A 57 0.07 -6.82 -1.38
C THR A 57 0.57 -7.39 -0.07
N TYR A 58 0.53 -6.60 1.01
CA TYR A 58 0.92 -7.06 2.33
C TYR A 58 0.06 -8.24 2.81
N LEU A 59 -1.27 -8.13 2.71
CA LEU A 59 -2.19 -9.21 3.10
C LEU A 59 -1.93 -10.50 2.31
N VAL A 60 -1.67 -10.39 1.00
CA VAL A 60 -1.31 -11.54 0.15
C VAL A 60 -0.01 -12.17 0.64
N LEU A 61 1.04 -11.38 0.88
CA LEU A 61 2.33 -11.89 1.40
C LEU A 61 2.19 -12.58 2.76
N CYS A 62 1.37 -12.03 3.65
CA CYS A 62 1.06 -12.63 4.95
C CYS A 62 0.22 -13.91 4.83
N SER A 63 -0.65 -14.01 3.83
CA SER A 63 -1.41 -15.25 3.56
C SER A 63 -0.52 -16.38 3.02
N LEU A 64 0.55 -16.02 2.31
CA LEU A 64 1.49 -16.97 1.70
C LEU A 64 2.58 -17.44 2.66
N THR A 65 2.92 -16.68 3.70
CA THR A 65 4.00 -17.04 4.64
C THR A 65 3.75 -18.33 5.42
N PRO A 66 2.53 -18.62 5.93
CA PRO A 66 2.21 -19.94 6.49
C PRO A 66 2.35 -21.06 5.45
N LEU A 67 1.95 -20.79 4.20
CA LEU A 67 2.08 -21.72 3.08
C LEU A 67 3.55 -22.05 2.79
N LEU A 68 4.41 -21.03 2.71
CA LEU A 68 5.85 -21.16 2.46
C LEU A 68 6.58 -21.87 3.61
N LYS A 69 6.20 -21.61 4.87
CA LYS A 69 6.72 -22.38 6.02
C LYS A 69 6.35 -23.87 5.93
N ARG A 70 5.15 -24.19 5.43
CA ARG A 70 4.68 -25.56 5.22
C ARG A 70 5.46 -26.31 4.13
N PHE A 71 5.97 -25.62 3.12
CA PHE A 71 6.81 -26.22 2.06
C PHE A 71 8.31 -26.27 2.41
N ARG A 72 8.80 -25.40 3.32
CA ARG A 72 10.21 -25.41 3.77
C ARG A 72 10.58 -26.47 4.83
N LEU A 73 9.61 -27.17 5.43
CA LEU A 73 9.84 -28.21 6.45
C LEU A 73 9.93 -29.64 5.89
N LYS A 74 10.12 -29.80 4.57
CA LYS A 74 10.24 -31.11 3.90
C LYS A 74 11.55 -31.28 3.13
N ILE A 75 12.66 -30.75 3.65
CA ILE A 75 14.01 -31.10 3.19
C ILE A 75 14.80 -31.58 4.39
#